data_AF-A0A1E5GG35-F1
#
_entry.id   AF-A0A1E5GG35-F1
#
_cell.length_a   1.000
_cell.length_b   1.000
_cell.length_c   1.000
_cell.angle_alpha   90.00
_cell.angle_beta   90.00
_cell.angle_gamma   90.00
#
_symmetry.space_group_name_H-M   'P 1'
#
loop_
_entity.id
_entity.type
_entity.pdbx_description
1 polymer ?
#
loop_
_entity_poly.entity_id
_entity_poly.type
_entity_poly.pdbx_seq_one_letter_code
_entity_poly.pdbx_strand_id
1 'polypeptide(L)'
;MLEVMKNELNKMEVLDSSVGGGELECVLIKDTEDNRKKINMLLCLVNNWAIVPEHYAPATYEFIDVCKKECEGYLDIAYLVYNFFQNVQVDHLGFDQERKQWIISLD
;
A
#
# COMPACT_ATOMS: atom_id res chain seq x y z
N MET A 1 -14.24 4.03 -2.83
CA MET A 1 -13.11 3.37 -2.14
C MET A 1 -11.78 3.79 -2.74
N LEU A 2 -11.54 3.56 -4.03
CA LEU A 2 -10.29 3.93 -4.72
C LEU A 2 -9.82 5.36 -4.43
N GLU A 3 -10.72 6.35 -4.48
CA GLU A 3 -10.38 7.75 -4.18
C GLU A 3 -9.92 7.95 -2.73
N VAL A 4 -10.53 7.24 -1.76
CA VAL A 4 -10.11 7.29 -0.35
C VAL A 4 -8.74 6.64 -0.20
N MET A 5 -8.54 5.46 -0.78
CA MET A 5 -7.25 4.75 -0.75
C MET A 5 -6.15 5.61 -1.37
N LYS A 6 -6.37 6.16 -2.58
CA LYS A 6 -5.45 7.08 -3.25
C LYS A 6 -5.06 8.23 -2.31
N ASN A 7 -6.05 8.87 -1.68
CA ASN A 7 -5.80 10.01 -0.80
C ASN A 7 -5.05 9.62 0.47
N GLU A 8 -5.33 8.46 1.08
CA GLU A 8 -4.58 7.96 2.24
C GLU A 8 -3.15 7.56 1.88
N LEU A 9 -2.95 6.88 0.75
CA LEU A 9 -1.65 6.46 0.26
C LEU A 9 -0.74 7.67 -0.02
N ASN A 10 -1.30 8.74 -0.60
CA ASN A 10 -0.59 9.98 -0.90
C ASN A 10 -0.27 10.85 0.34
N LYS A 11 -0.65 10.43 1.56
CA LYS A 11 -0.19 11.08 2.81
C LYS A 11 1.18 10.58 3.30
N MET A 12 1.74 9.59 2.60
CA MET A 12 3.04 9.00 2.92
C MET A 12 4.05 9.46 1.87
N GLU A 13 5.19 10.00 2.33
CA GLU A 13 6.26 10.44 1.45
C GLU A 13 6.98 9.24 0.84
N VAL A 14 6.95 9.15 -0.48
CA VAL A 14 7.66 8.12 -1.24
C VAL A 14 9.11 8.55 -1.44
N LEU A 15 10.02 7.74 -0.91
CA LEU A 15 11.45 7.96 -1.04
C LEU A 15 11.96 7.42 -2.38
N ASP A 16 11.56 6.21 -2.72
CA ASP A 16 12.00 5.50 -3.91
C ASP A 16 10.88 4.63 -4.49
N SER A 17 10.99 4.33 -5.78
CA SER A 17 10.04 3.47 -6.49
C SER A 17 10.70 2.86 -7.71
N SER A 18 10.26 1.66 -8.08
CA SER A 18 10.83 0.96 -9.23
C SER A 18 9.74 0.30 -10.09
N VAL A 19 10.06 0.20 -11.38
CA VAL A 19 9.26 -0.49 -12.38
C VAL A 19 10.17 -1.45 -13.10
N GLY A 20 9.76 -2.71 -13.18
CA GLY A 20 10.48 -3.77 -13.89
C GLY A 20 9.50 -4.62 -14.68
N GLY A 21 9.90 -5.04 -15.88
CA GLY A 21 9.02 -5.80 -16.78
C GLY A 21 7.75 -5.06 -17.24
N GLY A 22 7.64 -3.76 -16.99
CA GLY A 22 6.43 -2.96 -17.25
C GLY A 22 5.44 -2.93 -16.07
N GLU A 23 5.79 -3.55 -14.95
CA GLU A 23 4.96 -3.62 -13.74
C GLU A 23 5.61 -2.85 -12.58
N LEU A 24 4.78 -2.31 -11.69
CA LEU A 24 5.23 -1.62 -10.49
C LEU A 24 5.81 -2.64 -9.50
N GLU A 25 7.13 -2.60 -9.30
CA GLU A 25 7.83 -3.57 -8.44
C GLU A 25 7.80 -3.12 -6.97
N CYS A 26 8.14 -1.85 -6.70
CA CYS A 26 8.14 -1.33 -5.32
C CYS A 26 7.78 0.16 -5.24
N VAL A 27 7.24 0.54 -4.08
CA VAL A 27 7.03 1.94 -3.66
C VAL A 27 7.47 2.06 -2.21
N LEU A 28 8.67 2.58 -1.98
CA LEU A 28 9.31 2.60 -0.67
C LEU A 28 9.05 3.90 0.08
N ILE A 29 8.55 3.76 1.32
CA ILE A 29 8.47 4.85 2.30
C ILE A 29 9.35 4.54 3.50
N LYS A 30 9.71 5.55 4.29
CA LYS A 30 10.50 5.32 5.50
C LYS A 30 9.71 4.52 6.53
N ASP A 31 10.34 3.53 7.16
CA ASP A 31 9.77 2.87 8.32
C ASP A 31 9.82 3.78 9.56
N THR A 32 8.69 4.40 9.88
CA THR A 32 8.52 5.29 11.04
C THR A 32 7.25 4.95 11.80
N GLU A 33 7.17 5.35 13.08
CA GLU A 33 5.95 5.15 13.88
C GLU A 33 4.72 5.82 13.24
N ASP A 34 4.90 7.00 12.63
CA ASP A 34 3.83 7.73 11.94
C ASP A 34 3.33 6.96 10.70
N ASN A 35 4.25 6.48 9.86
CA ASN A 35 3.89 5.70 8.67
C ASN A 35 3.22 4.37 9.06
N ARG A 36 3.69 3.69 10.10
CA ARG A 36 3.04 2.49 10.63
C ARG A 36 1.61 2.78 11.11
N LYS A 37 1.36 3.91 11.77
CA LYS A 37 0.00 4.34 12.17
C LYS A 37 -0.91 4.59 10.97
N LYS A 38 -0.41 5.29 9.94
CA LYS A 38 -1.15 5.54 8.70
C LYS A 38 -1.53 4.24 7.98
N ILE A 39 -0.61 3.29 7.89
CA ILE A 39 -0.86 1.97 7.30
C ILE A 39 -1.89 1.19 8.12
N ASN A 40 -1.79 1.20 9.45
CA ASN A 40 -2.78 0.55 10.31
C ASN A 40 -4.19 1.15 10.11
N MET A 41 -4.30 2.47 10.00
CA MET A 41 -5.57 3.13 9.69
C MET A 41 -6.10 2.72 8.32
N LEU A 42 -5.25 2.65 7.30
CA LEU A 42 -5.63 2.23 5.95
C LEU A 42 -6.14 0.78 5.94
N LEU A 43 -5.45 -0.13 6.61
CA LEU A 43 -5.87 -1.53 6.74
C LEU A 43 -7.22 -1.65 7.46
N CYS A 44 -7.41 -0.91 8.56
CA CYS A 44 -8.71 -0.87 9.25
C CYS A 44 -9.84 -0.34 8.33
N LEU A 45 -9.57 0.66 7.51
CA LEU A 45 -10.55 1.18 6.55
C LEU A 45 -10.90 0.11 5.50
N VAL A 46 -9.90 -0.54 4.91
CA VAL A 46 -10.12 -1.57 3.89
C VAL A 46 -10.87 -2.78 4.45
N ASN A 47 -10.44 -3.29 5.62
CA ASN A 47 -11.02 -4.47 6.25
C ASN A 47 -12.50 -4.27 6.63
N ASN A 48 -12.86 -3.08 7.13
CA ASN A 48 -14.26 -2.76 7.41
C ASN A 48 -15.15 -2.71 6.16
N TRP A 49 -14.57 -2.35 5.01
CA TRP A 49 -15.33 -2.15 3.78
C TRP A 49 -15.54 -3.43 2.98
N ALA A 50 -14.54 -4.30 2.90
CA ALA A 50 -14.61 -5.50 2.06
C ALA A 50 -15.40 -6.66 2.70
N ILE A 51 -16.05 -6.44 3.87
CA ILE A 51 -16.70 -7.49 4.69
C ILE A 51 -15.80 -8.74 4.72
N VAL A 52 -14.51 -8.51 4.97
CA VAL A 52 -13.54 -9.61 5.03
C VAL A 52 -13.79 -10.30 6.36
N PRO A 53 -14.11 -11.60 6.39
CA PRO A 53 -14.18 -12.32 7.67
C PRO A 53 -12.86 -12.09 8.41
N GLU A 54 -12.90 -11.79 9.71
CA GLU A 54 -11.73 -11.36 10.50
C GLU A 54 -10.48 -12.25 10.31
N HIS A 55 -10.68 -13.53 9.96
CA HIS A 55 -9.62 -14.51 9.75
C HIS A 55 -8.82 -14.32 8.44
N TYR A 56 -9.30 -13.46 7.54
CA TYR A 56 -8.64 -13.10 6.27
C TYR A 56 -8.25 -11.62 6.20
N ALA A 57 -8.47 -10.86 7.27
CA ALA A 57 -8.13 -9.45 7.37
C ALA A 57 -6.64 -9.34 7.73
N PRO A 58 -5.77 -8.91 6.80
CA PRO A 58 -4.35 -8.91 7.09
C PRO A 58 -4.02 -7.86 8.16
N ALA A 59 -3.11 -8.21 9.05
CA ALA A 59 -2.72 -7.36 10.15
C ALA A 59 -1.46 -6.56 9.84
N THR A 60 -1.39 -5.34 10.35
CA THR A 60 -0.24 -4.43 10.15
C THR A 60 1.10 -5.07 10.55
N TYR A 61 1.12 -5.95 11.56
CA TYR A 61 2.34 -6.62 11.99
C TYR A 61 2.87 -7.61 10.94
N GLU A 62 1.99 -8.30 10.21
CA GLU A 62 2.36 -9.26 9.15
C GLU A 62 3.04 -8.52 8.00
N PHE A 63 2.45 -7.39 7.59
CA PHE A 63 3.05 -6.51 6.58
C PHE A 63 4.43 -6.00 7.01
N ILE A 64 4.55 -5.51 8.25
CA ILE A 64 5.82 -5.00 8.79
C ILE A 64 6.88 -6.10 8.82
N ASP A 65 6.52 -7.33 9.21
CA ASP A 65 7.48 -8.42 9.30
C ASP A 65 7.97 -8.91 7.94
N VAL A 66 7.17 -8.77 6.88
CA VAL A 66 7.64 -8.95 5.49
C VAL A 66 8.63 -7.84 5.13
N CYS A 67 8.27 -6.57 5.33
CA CYS A 67 9.14 -5.44 4.97
C CYS A 67 10.49 -5.48 5.69
N LYS A 68 10.52 -5.90 6.97
CA LYS A 68 11.80 -6.10 7.70
C LYS A 68 12.73 -7.10 7.05
N LYS A 69 12.20 -8.11 6.34
CA LYS A 69 13.00 -9.15 5.68
C LYS A 69 13.44 -8.72 4.27
N GLU A 70 12.62 -7.94 3.58
CA GLU A 70 12.79 -7.66 2.15
C GLU A 70 13.33 -6.26 1.87
N CYS A 71 13.06 -5.26 2.72
CA CYS A 71 13.46 -3.87 2.53
C CYS A 71 13.79 -3.17 3.87
N GLU A 72 14.85 -3.62 4.55
CA GLU A 72 15.24 -3.14 5.89
C GLU A 72 15.26 -1.60 5.99
N GLY A 73 14.52 -1.07 6.98
CA GLY A 73 14.40 0.37 7.23
C GLY A 73 13.37 1.11 6.34
N TYR A 74 12.64 0.37 5.51
CA TYR A 74 11.59 0.86 4.62
C TYR A 74 10.32 0.01 4.74
N LEU A 75 9.23 0.53 4.16
CA LEU A 75 7.97 -0.17 3.99
C LEU A 75 7.59 -0.11 2.51
N ASP A 76 7.27 -1.26 1.91
CA ASP A 76 6.88 -1.33 0.50
C ASP A 76 5.36 -1.27 0.33
N ILE A 77 4.89 -0.13 -0.16
CA ILE A 77 3.47 0.15 -0.32
C ILE A 77 2.89 -0.52 -1.57
N ALA A 78 3.71 -0.81 -2.59
CA ALA A 78 3.25 -1.61 -3.73
C ALA A 78 2.89 -3.03 -3.26
N TYR A 79 3.76 -3.62 -2.43
CA TYR A 79 3.50 -4.92 -1.81
C TYR A 79 2.22 -4.91 -0.96
N LEU A 80 2.03 -3.88 -0.13
CA LEU A 80 0.79 -3.71 0.65
C LEU A 80 -0.44 -3.68 -0.27
N VAL A 81 -0.43 -2.84 -1.31
CA VAL A 81 -1.60 -2.66 -2.17
C VAL A 81 -1.94 -3.95 -2.93
N TYR A 82 -0.97 -4.60 -3.56
CA TYR A 82 -1.25 -5.74 -4.44
C TYR A 82 -1.42 -7.07 -3.70
N ASN A 83 -0.80 -7.23 -2.52
CA ASN A 83 -0.85 -8.50 -1.79
C ASN A 83 -1.81 -8.46 -0.60
N PHE A 84 -2.08 -7.30 0.01
CA PHE A 84 -2.92 -7.21 1.20
C PHE A 84 -4.34 -6.70 0.89
N PHE A 85 -4.54 -5.98 -0.23
CA PHE A 85 -5.87 -5.52 -0.64
C PHE A 85 -6.55 -6.44 -1.67
N GLN A 86 -6.23 -7.73 -1.68
CA GLN A 86 -6.76 -8.73 -2.63
C GLN A 86 -8.30 -8.83 -2.67
N ASN A 87 -9.00 -8.39 -1.61
CA ASN A 87 -10.46 -8.39 -1.53
C ASN A 87 -11.11 -7.05 -1.95
N VAL A 88 -10.31 -6.07 -2.39
CA VAL A 88 -10.78 -4.79 -2.91
C VAL A 88 -10.44 -4.74 -4.39
N GLN A 89 -11.41 -4.39 -5.24
CA GLN A 89 -11.14 -4.06 -6.65
C GLN A 89 -10.23 -2.82 -6.70
N VAL A 90 -8.91 -3.06 -6.77
CA VAL A 90 -7.85 -2.04 -6.87
C VAL A 90 -7.31 -1.90 -8.29
N ASP A 91 -7.99 -2.50 -9.28
CA ASP A 91 -7.55 -2.62 -10.68
C ASP A 91 -7.25 -1.27 -11.36
N HIS A 92 -7.89 -0.20 -10.87
CA HIS A 92 -7.69 1.17 -11.37
C HIS A 92 -6.71 1.99 -10.51
N LEU A 93 -6.06 1.41 -9.50
CA LEU A 93 -5.11 2.11 -8.65
C LEU A 93 -3.69 1.94 -9.21
N GLY A 94 -3.15 3.00 -9.78
CA GLY A 94 -1.79 3.05 -10.34
C GLY A 94 -0.85 3.94 -9.54
N PHE A 95 0.43 3.92 -9.93
CA PHE A 95 1.45 4.80 -9.36
C PHE A 95 2.16 5.60 -10.45
N ASP A 96 2.09 6.93 -10.35
CA ASP A 96 2.81 7.88 -11.19
C ASP A 96 4.23 8.04 -10.64
N GLN A 97 5.21 7.48 -11.37
CA GLN A 97 6.62 7.50 -11.01
C GLN A 97 7.23 8.91 -11.02
N GLU A 98 6.80 9.76 -11.97
CA GLU A 98 7.35 11.12 -12.10
C GLU A 98 6.89 12.01 -10.95
N ARG A 99 5.63 11.88 -10.56
CA ARG A 99 5.03 12.65 -9.45
C ARG A 99 5.23 12.00 -8.09
N LYS A 100 5.66 10.74 -8.06
CA LYS A 100 5.72 9.89 -6.87
C LYS A 100 4.37 9.84 -6.14
N GLN A 101 3.29 9.66 -6.90
CA GLN A 101 1.93 9.73 -6.38
C GLN A 101 1.07 8.57 -6.88
N TRP A 102 0.20 8.08 -6.01
CA TRP A 102 -0.86 7.17 -6.37
C TRP A 102 -1.94 7.91 -7.17
N ILE A 103 -2.39 7.29 -8.25
CA ILE A 103 -3.40 7.83 -9.17
C ILE A 103 -4.51 6.80 -9.39
N ILE A 104 -5.68 7.28 -9.82
CA ILE A 104 -6.69 6.40 -10.40
C ILE A 104 -6.42 6.37 -11.90
N SER A 105 -5.95 5.24 -12.42
CA SER A 105 -5.83 5.01 -13.86
C SER A 105 -7.20 4.66 -14.45
N LEU A 106 -7.47 5.19 -15.63
CA LEU A 106 -8.69 4.91 -16.40
C LEU A 106 -8.44 3.87 -17.51
N ASP A 107 -7.29 3.17 -17.46
CA ASP A 107 -6.99 2.08 -18.39
C ASP A 107 -8.10 1.02 -18.42
#